data_AF-A0A926YL39-F1
#
_entry.id   AF-A0A926YL39-F1
#
_cell.length_a   1.000
_cell.length_b   1.000
_cell.length_c   1.000
_cell.angle_alpha   90.00
_cell.angle_beta   90.00
_cell.angle_gamma   90.00
#
_symmetry.space_group_name_H-M   'P 1'
#
loop_
_entity.id
_entity.type
_entity.pdbx_description
1 polymer ?
#
loop_
_entity_poly.entity_id
_entity_poly.type
_entity_poly.pdbx_seq_one_letter_code
_entity_poly.pdbx_strand_id
1 'polypeptide(L)'
;MTNSQLVNFYLGQCPDIEGRKIESIWAWDDMWLEHEHTYIQWLFPLTEKSRFNPDAPVLTKVDIETFNASDDLKNRLLKSFKHLLRFYGLQYAEDNGAISVTTAETFPARRENWLNWGNHNHLRITRILTSLRLLGLDAYAQAFFQCLTQIYKTAPDAIDSRSYAYWKDAVSKVL
;
A
#
# COMPACT_ATOMS: atom_id res chain seq x y z
N MET A 1 7.15 -15.24 -22.19
CA MET A 1 7.37 -14.43 -20.97
C MET A 1 6.76 -13.08 -21.24
N THR A 2 5.74 -12.70 -20.48
CA THR A 2 5.12 -11.37 -20.55
C THR A 2 6.14 -10.35 -20.07
N ASN A 3 6.53 -9.41 -20.94
CA ASN A 3 7.53 -8.38 -20.65
C ASN A 3 6.89 -7.25 -19.82
N SER A 4 6.38 -7.59 -18.63
CA SER A 4 5.74 -6.61 -17.75
C SER A 4 6.79 -5.86 -16.93
N GLN A 5 6.81 -4.54 -17.10
CA GLN A 5 7.69 -3.67 -16.33
C GLN A 5 7.39 -3.75 -14.82
N LEU A 6 6.12 -3.88 -14.43
CA LEU A 6 5.72 -4.03 -13.03
C LEU A 6 6.21 -5.36 -12.46
N VAL A 7 6.00 -6.46 -13.17
CA VAL A 7 6.49 -7.78 -12.71
C VAL A 7 8.01 -7.76 -12.59
N ASN A 8 8.72 -7.26 -13.60
CA ASN A 8 10.18 -7.17 -13.58
C ASN A 8 10.70 -6.26 -12.46
N PHE A 9 10.00 -5.17 -12.14
CA PHE A 9 10.33 -4.29 -11.02
C PHE A 9 10.19 -5.02 -9.68
N TYR A 10 9.08 -5.73 -9.46
CA TYR A 10 8.87 -6.50 -8.23
C TYR A 10 9.91 -7.61 -8.07
N LEU A 11 10.30 -8.25 -9.18
CA LEU A 11 11.35 -9.27 -9.18
C LEU A 11 12.77 -8.69 -9.00
N GLY A 12 12.93 -7.36 -8.87
CA GLY A 12 14.23 -6.69 -8.73
C GLY A 12 15.08 -6.68 -10.01
N GLN A 13 14.46 -7.03 -11.14
CA GLN A 13 15.13 -7.20 -12.43
C GLN A 13 15.27 -5.87 -13.19
N CYS A 14 14.32 -4.95 -13.03
CA CYS A 14 14.42 -3.59 -13.57
C CYS A 14 14.13 -2.53 -12.49
N PRO A 15 14.73 -1.34 -12.60
CA PRO A 15 14.36 -0.22 -11.74
C PRO A 15 13.02 0.39 -12.16
N ASP A 16 12.51 1.30 -11.33
CA ASP A 16 11.52 2.27 -11.74
C ASP A 16 12.10 3.35 -12.68
N ILE A 17 11.26 4.30 -13.10
CA ILE A 17 11.65 5.40 -13.99
C ILE A 17 12.73 6.33 -13.40
N GLU A 18 12.88 6.36 -12.08
CA GLU A 18 13.89 7.15 -11.37
C GLU A 18 15.19 6.33 -11.15
N GLY A 19 15.28 5.13 -11.72
CA GLY A 19 16.46 4.27 -11.60
C GLY A 19 16.54 3.49 -10.28
N ARG A 20 15.47 3.46 -9.47
CA ARG A 20 15.44 2.79 -8.16
C ARG A 20 14.96 1.35 -8.29
N LYS A 21 15.69 0.40 -7.69
CA LYS A 21 15.19 -0.98 -7.54
C LYS A 21 14.26 -1.09 -6.33
N ILE A 22 13.37 -2.07 -6.35
CA ILE A 22 12.45 -2.32 -5.24
C ILE A 22 13.20 -2.58 -3.91
N GLU A 23 14.35 -3.25 -3.96
CA GLU A 23 15.19 -3.51 -2.80
C GLU A 23 15.77 -2.21 -2.20
N SER A 24 16.09 -1.23 -3.04
CA SER A 24 16.57 0.08 -2.58
C SER A 24 15.48 0.83 -1.83
N ILE A 25 14.23 0.75 -2.31
CA ILE A 25 13.08 1.37 -1.65
C ILE A 25 12.78 0.68 -0.31
N TRP A 26 12.89 -0.65 -0.23
CA TRP A 26 12.72 -1.37 1.04
C TRP A 26 13.80 -1.07 2.09
N ALA A 27 14.94 -0.51 1.67
CA ALA A 27 16.01 -0.10 2.57
C ALA A 27 15.79 1.33 3.13
N TRP A 28 14.76 2.05 2.66
CA TRP A 28 14.47 3.40 3.13
C TRP A 28 13.98 3.43 4.57
N ASP A 29 14.37 4.49 5.25
CA ASP A 29 13.82 4.87 6.53
C ASP A 29 12.55 5.71 6.32
N ASP A 30 11.91 6.06 7.43
CA ASP A 30 10.63 6.75 7.40
C ASP A 30 10.77 8.21 6.90
N MET A 31 11.98 8.80 6.96
CA MET A 31 12.24 10.13 6.40
C MET A 31 12.19 10.08 4.86
N TRP A 32 12.86 9.09 4.26
CA TRP A 32 12.84 8.90 2.82
C TRP A 32 11.44 8.55 2.30
N LEU A 33 10.69 7.70 3.01
CA LEU A 33 9.32 7.34 2.64
C LEU A 33 8.34 8.51 2.70
N GLU A 34 8.57 9.48 3.59
CA GLU A 34 7.77 10.70 3.64
C GLU A 34 8.20 11.68 2.54
N HIS A 35 9.50 11.87 2.34
CA HIS A 35 10.04 12.86 1.40
C HIS A 35 9.83 12.51 -0.08
N GLU A 36 10.05 11.24 -0.45
CA GLU A 36 9.90 10.78 -1.83
C GLU A 36 8.47 10.32 -2.09
N HIS A 37 7.85 10.75 -3.18
CA HIS A 37 6.43 10.54 -3.43
C HIS A 37 6.15 9.63 -4.63
N THR A 38 7.14 9.46 -5.52
CA THR A 38 6.96 8.79 -6.81
C THR A 38 7.03 7.26 -6.70
N TYR A 39 7.57 6.72 -5.59
CA TYR A 39 7.70 5.29 -5.37
C TYR A 39 6.36 4.58 -5.12
N ILE A 40 5.39 5.29 -4.53
CA ILE A 40 4.16 4.66 -4.02
C ILE A 40 3.30 4.07 -5.14
N GLN A 41 3.35 4.65 -6.34
CA GLN A 41 2.67 4.10 -7.52
C GLN A 41 3.29 2.80 -8.01
N TRP A 42 4.59 2.60 -7.77
CA TRP A 42 5.31 1.39 -8.15
C TRP A 42 5.13 0.27 -7.12
N LEU A 43 5.12 0.61 -5.82
CA LEU A 43 4.89 -0.38 -4.76
C LEU A 43 3.42 -0.80 -4.60
N PHE A 44 2.50 0.03 -5.08
CA PHE A 44 1.05 -0.23 -5.02
C PHE A 44 0.38 0.26 -6.31
N PRO A 45 0.66 -0.39 -7.45
CA PRO A 45 0.11 0.01 -8.74
C PRO A 45 -1.40 -0.24 -8.77
N LEU A 46 -2.09 0.53 -9.61
CA LEU A 46 -3.54 0.47 -9.83
C LEU A 46 -3.82 0.29 -11.31
N THR A 47 -5.07 -0.04 -11.66
CA THR A 47 -5.53 -0.12 -13.05
C THR A 47 -5.66 1.26 -13.70
N GLU A 48 -5.87 2.31 -12.91
CA GLU A 48 -6.02 3.68 -13.36
C GLU A 48 -4.71 4.47 -13.27
N LYS A 49 -4.46 5.33 -14.25
CA LYS A 49 -3.30 6.24 -14.24
C LYS A 49 -3.31 7.14 -13.01
N SER A 50 -2.13 7.32 -12.41
CA SER A 50 -1.97 8.24 -11.29
C SER A 50 -2.08 9.69 -11.76
N ARG A 51 -2.86 10.50 -11.05
CA ARG A 51 -2.91 11.96 -11.27
C ARG A 51 -1.64 12.69 -10.82
N PHE A 52 -0.87 12.07 -9.92
CA PHE A 52 0.33 12.66 -9.31
C PHE A 52 1.65 12.16 -9.91
N ASN A 53 1.61 11.01 -10.60
CA ASN A 53 2.77 10.42 -11.28
C ASN A 53 2.30 9.69 -12.55
N PRO A 54 1.94 10.42 -13.62
CA PRO A 54 1.31 9.86 -14.82
C PRO A 54 2.19 8.85 -15.57
N ASP A 55 3.50 8.91 -15.34
CA ASP A 55 4.51 8.04 -15.98
C ASP A 55 4.70 6.72 -15.22
N ALA A 56 4.13 6.58 -14.01
CA ALA A 56 4.11 5.29 -13.34
C ALA A 56 3.22 4.29 -14.11
N PRO A 57 3.67 3.04 -14.25
CA PRO A 57 2.92 2.02 -14.97
C PRO A 57 1.60 1.70 -14.26
N VAL A 58 0.61 1.28 -15.05
CA VAL A 58 -0.69 0.80 -14.58
C VAL A 58 -0.76 -0.71 -14.69
N LEU A 59 -1.56 -1.34 -13.83
CA LEU A 59 -1.85 -2.76 -13.89
C LEU A 59 -2.65 -3.10 -15.14
N THR A 60 -2.14 -4.05 -15.91
CA THR A 60 -2.92 -4.76 -16.92
C THR A 60 -3.60 -5.98 -16.30
N LYS A 61 -4.60 -6.54 -17.01
CA LYS A 61 -5.22 -7.82 -16.61
C LYS A 61 -4.20 -8.94 -16.47
N VAL A 62 -3.20 -8.98 -17.36
CA VAL A 62 -2.12 -9.97 -17.35
C VAL A 62 -1.23 -9.80 -16.12
N ASP A 63 -0.95 -8.57 -15.70
CA ASP A 63 -0.18 -8.32 -14.46
C ASP A 63 -0.95 -8.85 -13.25
N ILE A 64 -2.25 -8.54 -13.16
CA ILE A 64 -3.12 -8.99 -12.08
C ILE A 64 -3.13 -10.53 -12.01
N GLU A 65 -3.34 -11.21 -13.14
CA GLU A 65 -3.31 -12.68 -13.22
C GLU A 65 -1.95 -13.24 -12.79
N THR A 66 -0.85 -12.59 -13.21
CA THR A 66 0.52 -12.99 -12.87
C THR A 66 0.79 -12.86 -11.37
N PHE A 67 0.35 -11.77 -10.73
CA PHE A 67 0.47 -11.58 -9.28
C PHE A 67 -0.36 -12.61 -8.51
N ASN A 68 -1.62 -12.80 -8.89
CA ASN A 68 -2.52 -13.73 -8.20
C ASN A 68 -1.99 -15.19 -8.25
N ALA A 69 -1.35 -15.57 -9.36
CA ALA A 69 -0.75 -16.89 -9.56
C ALA A 69 0.65 -17.07 -8.94
N SER A 70 1.27 -16.02 -8.37
CA SER A 70 2.67 -16.06 -7.90
C SER A 70 2.78 -15.70 -6.42
N ASP A 71 3.15 -16.67 -5.59
CA ASP A 71 3.42 -16.43 -4.17
C ASP A 71 4.64 -15.54 -3.96
N ASP A 72 5.66 -15.59 -4.83
CA ASP A 72 6.82 -14.69 -4.74
C ASP A 72 6.40 -13.22 -4.93
N LEU A 73 5.60 -12.92 -5.95
CA LEU A 73 5.11 -11.56 -6.19
C LEU A 73 4.20 -11.07 -5.05
N LYS A 74 3.30 -11.92 -4.56
CA LYS A 74 2.46 -11.63 -3.39
C LYS A 74 3.30 -11.37 -2.14
N ASN A 75 4.33 -12.16 -1.88
CA ASN A 75 5.24 -11.96 -0.75
C ASN A 75 6.03 -10.65 -0.85
N ARG A 76 6.41 -10.23 -2.06
CA ARG A 76 7.09 -8.95 -2.30
C ARG A 76 6.14 -7.77 -2.11
N LEU A 77 4.89 -7.88 -2.56
CA LEU A 77 3.85 -6.90 -2.23
C LEU A 77 3.59 -6.82 -0.73
N LEU A 78 3.52 -7.97 -0.04
CA LEU A 78 3.38 -8.03 1.41
C LEU A 78 4.57 -7.39 2.13
N LYS A 79 5.79 -7.54 1.62
CA LYS A 79 6.98 -6.86 2.14
C LYS A 79 6.88 -5.34 2.00
N SER A 80 6.44 -4.84 0.85
CA SER A 80 6.13 -3.41 0.66
C SER A 80 5.05 -2.93 1.63
N PHE A 81 3.98 -3.72 1.82
CA PHE A 81 2.91 -3.41 2.76
C PHE A 81 3.40 -3.35 4.21
N LYS A 82 4.20 -4.32 4.65
CA LYS A 82 4.84 -4.32 5.97
C LYS A 82 5.68 -3.06 6.21
N HIS A 83 6.40 -2.62 5.18
CA HIS A 83 7.22 -1.43 5.25
C HIS A 83 6.37 -0.17 5.49
N LEU A 84 5.24 -0.04 4.78
CA LEU A 84 4.31 1.08 4.97
C LEU A 84 3.52 0.99 6.29
N LEU A 85 3.19 -0.22 6.76
CA LEU A 85 2.62 -0.37 8.09
C LEU A 85 3.58 0.16 9.17
N ARG A 86 4.87 -0.19 9.11
CA ARG A 86 5.89 0.35 10.04
C ARG A 86 5.93 1.89 9.99
N PHE A 87 5.90 2.46 8.80
CA PHE A 87 5.86 3.90 8.59
C PHE A 87 4.65 4.55 9.29
N TYR A 88 3.46 3.93 9.21
CA TYR A 88 2.24 4.38 9.88
C TYR A 88 2.19 4.06 11.39
N GLY A 89 3.18 3.33 11.93
CA GLY A 89 3.17 2.84 13.31
C GLY A 89 2.21 1.69 13.53
N LEU A 90 1.99 0.88 12.51
CA LEU A 90 1.12 -0.28 12.51
C LEU A 90 1.93 -1.56 12.27
N GLN A 91 1.32 -2.70 12.56
CA GLN A 91 1.88 -4.02 12.28
C GLN A 91 0.76 -4.99 11.92
N TYR A 92 1.12 -6.08 11.24
CA TYR A 92 0.19 -7.18 11.01
C TYR A 92 0.69 -8.45 11.70
N ALA A 93 -0.26 -9.33 12.02
CA ALA A 93 -0.01 -10.67 12.48
C ALA A 93 -0.86 -11.65 11.67
N GLU A 94 -0.34 -12.86 11.51
CA GLU A 94 -1.03 -13.98 10.89
C GLU A 94 -1.04 -15.14 11.88
N ASP A 95 -2.23 -15.60 12.24
CA ASP A 95 -2.44 -16.72 13.14
C ASP A 95 -3.43 -17.70 12.52
N ASN A 96 -3.00 -18.94 12.26
CA ASN A 96 -3.80 -19.97 11.60
C ASN A 96 -4.51 -19.49 10.31
N GLY A 97 -3.85 -18.64 9.52
CA GLY A 97 -4.38 -18.06 8.28
C GLY A 97 -5.32 -16.86 8.47
N ALA A 98 -5.63 -16.47 9.71
CA ALA A 98 -6.34 -15.23 10.01
C ALA A 98 -5.37 -14.05 10.06
N ILE A 99 -5.65 -13.02 9.26
CA ILE A 99 -4.85 -11.79 9.21
C ILE A 99 -5.47 -10.73 10.12
N SER A 100 -4.64 -10.10 10.94
CA SER A 100 -5.01 -8.92 11.73
C SER A 100 -3.99 -7.80 11.55
N VAL A 101 -4.46 -6.55 11.57
CA VAL A 101 -3.61 -5.35 11.60
C VAL A 101 -3.93 -4.57 12.87
N THR A 102 -2.89 -4.21 13.62
CA THR A 102 -3.00 -3.50 14.89
C THR A 102 -1.99 -2.36 14.95
N THR A 103 -2.19 -1.44 15.90
CA THR A 103 -1.19 -0.42 16.22
C THR A 103 0.04 -1.06 16.84
N ALA A 104 1.22 -0.67 16.39
CA ALA A 104 2.49 -1.08 16.98
C ALA A 104 2.85 -0.17 18.17
N GLU A 105 3.89 -0.53 18.94
CA GLU A 105 4.42 0.31 20.03
C GLU A 105 4.86 1.70 19.54
N THR A 106 5.29 1.80 18.27
CA THR A 106 5.70 3.06 17.64
C THR A 106 4.53 3.96 17.22
N PHE A 107 3.29 3.48 17.30
CA PHE A 107 2.10 4.22 16.86
C PHE A 107 1.99 5.63 17.42
N PRO A 108 2.21 5.90 18.73
CA PRO A 108 2.07 7.25 19.28
C PRO A 108 2.99 8.27 18.62
N ALA A 109 4.21 7.89 18.25
CA ALA A 109 5.15 8.76 17.56
C ALA A 109 4.85 8.83 16.05
N ARG A 110 4.54 7.70 15.42
CA ARG A 110 4.36 7.62 13.96
C ARG A 110 3.06 8.26 13.47
N ARG A 111 2.00 8.26 14.29
CA ARG A 111 0.72 8.87 13.93
C ARG A 111 0.85 10.37 13.64
N GLU A 112 1.83 11.07 14.20
CA GLU A 112 2.01 12.51 13.99
C GLU A 112 2.29 12.85 12.52
N ASN A 113 2.94 11.95 11.79
CA ASN A 113 3.31 12.16 10.38
C ASN A 113 2.12 12.07 9.41
N TRP A 114 1.06 11.34 9.76
CA TRP A 114 0.00 11.02 8.81
C TRP A 114 -1.41 11.24 9.32
N LEU A 115 -1.65 11.14 10.63
CA LEU A 115 -2.96 11.22 11.24
C LEU A 115 -3.31 12.68 11.60
N ASN A 116 -3.40 13.51 10.57
CA ASN A 116 -3.81 14.91 10.64
C ASN A 116 -4.66 15.28 9.42
N TRP A 117 -5.49 16.31 9.59
CA TRP A 117 -6.47 16.67 8.57
C TRP A 117 -5.81 17.02 7.23
N GLY A 118 -6.35 16.47 6.14
CA GLY A 118 -5.86 16.75 4.79
C GLY A 118 -4.50 16.12 4.44
N ASN A 119 -3.96 15.24 5.28
CA ASN A 119 -2.68 14.60 5.02
C ASN A 119 -2.72 13.77 3.73
N HIS A 120 -1.70 13.93 2.89
CA HIS A 120 -1.59 13.25 1.60
C HIS A 120 -1.46 11.72 1.75
N ASN A 121 -0.99 11.23 2.89
CA ASN A 121 -0.94 9.80 3.21
C ASN A 121 -2.34 9.15 3.19
N HIS A 122 -3.42 9.89 3.42
CA HIS A 122 -4.78 9.34 3.31
C HIS A 122 -5.07 8.80 1.89
N LEU A 123 -4.57 9.47 0.84
CA LEU A 123 -4.69 8.98 -0.53
C LEU A 123 -3.73 7.82 -0.84
N ARG A 124 -2.55 7.79 -0.19
CA ARG A 124 -1.64 6.63 -0.27
C ARG A 124 -2.30 5.40 0.32
N ILE A 125 -2.97 5.52 1.46
CA ILE A 125 -3.74 4.44 2.11
C ILE A 125 -4.83 3.90 1.18
N THR A 126 -5.61 4.76 0.52
CA THR A 126 -6.61 4.32 -0.48
C THR A 126 -5.97 3.48 -1.60
N ARG A 127 -4.82 3.92 -2.11
CA ARG A 127 -4.06 3.20 -3.14
C ARG A 127 -3.57 1.84 -2.63
N ILE A 128 -3.01 1.78 -1.42
CA ILE A 128 -2.55 0.54 -0.79
C ILE A 128 -3.70 -0.45 -0.68
N LEU A 129 -4.84 -0.04 -0.11
CA LEU A 129 -6.03 -0.88 0.03
C LEU A 129 -6.48 -1.46 -1.31
N THR A 130 -6.59 -0.61 -2.33
CA THR A 130 -7.04 -1.04 -3.67
C THR A 130 -6.05 -2.00 -4.33
N SER A 131 -4.75 -1.70 -4.24
CA SER A 131 -3.69 -2.52 -4.85
C SER A 131 -3.58 -3.90 -4.20
N LEU A 132 -3.65 -3.97 -2.87
CA LEU A 132 -3.66 -5.25 -2.13
C LEU A 132 -4.80 -6.17 -2.61
N ARG A 133 -6.00 -5.61 -2.81
CA ARG A 133 -7.16 -6.38 -3.29
C ARG A 133 -6.96 -6.88 -4.71
N LEU A 134 -6.54 -5.99 -5.63
CA LEU A 134 -6.28 -6.36 -7.02
C LEU A 134 -5.24 -7.48 -7.15
N LEU A 135 -4.21 -7.47 -6.29
CA LEU A 135 -3.04 -8.32 -6.43
C LEU A 135 -3.07 -9.56 -5.50
N GLY A 136 -4.26 -9.96 -5.06
CA GLY A 136 -4.46 -11.26 -4.39
C GLY A 136 -4.20 -11.26 -2.88
N LEU A 137 -4.16 -10.08 -2.24
CA LEU A 137 -3.98 -9.91 -0.79
C LEU A 137 -5.21 -9.26 -0.13
N ASP A 138 -6.42 -9.62 -0.58
CA ASP A 138 -7.68 -9.04 -0.09
C ASP A 138 -7.83 -9.14 1.45
N ALA A 139 -7.47 -10.29 2.05
CA ALA A 139 -7.51 -10.47 3.50
C ALA A 139 -6.66 -9.43 4.26
N TYR A 140 -5.49 -9.07 3.73
CA TYR A 140 -4.64 -8.02 4.31
C TYR A 140 -5.27 -6.63 4.14
N ALA A 141 -5.91 -6.35 3.00
CA ALA A 141 -6.63 -5.10 2.79
C ALA A 141 -7.80 -4.94 3.76
N GLN A 142 -8.58 -6.01 3.98
CA GLN A 142 -9.70 -6.00 4.92
C GLN A 142 -9.21 -5.78 6.36
N ALA A 143 -8.17 -6.51 6.79
CA ALA A 143 -7.58 -6.34 8.11
C ALA A 143 -7.04 -4.91 8.32
N PHE A 144 -6.39 -4.34 7.30
CA PHE A 144 -5.89 -2.97 7.35
C PHE A 144 -7.03 -1.96 7.48
N PHE A 145 -8.09 -2.09 6.67
CA PHE A 145 -9.25 -1.21 6.73
C PHE A 145 -9.99 -1.30 8.08
N GLN A 146 -10.08 -2.48 8.67
CA GLN A 146 -10.64 -2.66 10.01
C GLN A 146 -9.84 -1.88 11.05
N CYS A 147 -8.50 -1.95 11.01
CA CYS A 147 -7.63 -1.16 11.88
C CYS A 147 -7.85 0.35 11.68
N LEU A 148 -7.85 0.82 10.43
CA LEU A 148 -8.10 2.22 10.09
C LEU A 148 -9.48 2.71 10.58
N THR A 149 -10.50 1.84 10.54
CA THR A 149 -11.83 2.15 11.07
C THR A 149 -11.81 2.36 12.58
N GLN A 150 -11.02 1.60 13.34
CA GLN A 150 -10.88 1.84 14.79
C GLN A 150 -10.13 3.14 15.08
N ILE A 151 -9.10 3.46 14.28
CA ILE A 151 -8.37 4.72 14.39
C ILE A 151 -9.30 5.90 14.08
N TYR A 152 -10.09 5.82 13.00
CA TYR A 152 -11.08 6.83 12.63
C TYR A 152 -12.05 7.16 13.76
N LYS A 153 -12.58 6.14 14.46
CA LYS A 153 -13.51 6.32 15.59
C LYS A 153 -12.88 7.05 16.79
N THR A 154 -11.57 6.99 16.95
CA THR A 154 -10.84 7.62 18.07
C THR A 154 -10.17 8.95 17.69
N ALA A 155 -10.13 9.29 16.41
CA ALA A 155 -9.55 10.54 15.90
C ALA A 155 -10.38 11.14 14.74
N PRO A 156 -11.67 11.45 14.97
CA PRO A 156 -12.58 11.90 13.89
C PRO A 156 -12.18 13.23 13.25
N ASP A 157 -11.44 14.09 13.97
CA ASP A 157 -10.99 15.38 13.44
C ASP A 157 -9.72 15.26 12.56
N ALA A 158 -8.97 14.16 12.69
CA ALA A 158 -7.73 13.94 11.95
C ALA A 158 -7.99 13.32 10.58
N ILE A 159 -8.98 12.45 10.46
CA ILE A 159 -9.35 11.79 9.20
C ILE A 159 -10.70 12.33 8.79
N ASP A 160 -10.73 13.08 7.69
CA ASP A 160 -11.98 13.60 7.18
C ASP A 160 -12.88 12.47 6.65
N SER A 161 -14.20 12.70 6.68
CA SER A 161 -15.19 11.70 6.26
C SER A 161 -15.06 11.27 4.80
N ARG A 162 -14.48 12.11 3.93
CA ARG A 162 -14.26 11.80 2.52
C ARG A 162 -13.10 10.83 2.35
N SER A 163 -12.01 11.04 3.08
CA SER A 163 -10.88 10.09 3.14
C SER A 163 -11.35 8.72 3.65
N TYR A 164 -12.14 8.69 4.72
CA TYR A 164 -12.73 7.44 5.21
C TYR A 164 -13.65 6.76 4.19
N ALA A 165 -14.49 7.53 3.49
CA ALA A 165 -15.34 7.01 2.42
C ALA A 165 -14.53 6.38 1.28
N TYR A 166 -13.41 7.00 0.87
CA TYR A 166 -12.52 6.41 -0.13
C TYR A 166 -11.91 5.08 0.33
N TRP A 167 -11.53 4.96 1.62
CA TRP A 167 -11.01 3.69 2.15
C TRP A 167 -12.08 2.60 2.17
N LYS A 168 -13.31 2.96 2.56
CA LYS A 168 -14.45 2.04 2.54
C LYS A 168 -14.74 1.56 1.11
N ASP A 169 -14.80 2.48 0.16
CA ASP A 169 -15.02 2.16 -1.25
C ASP A 169 -13.92 1.27 -1.82
N ALA A 170 -12.65 1.53 -1.44
CA ALA A 170 -11.51 0.73 -1.88
C ALA A 170 -11.66 -0.74 -1.50
N VAL A 171 -12.24 -1.06 -0.34
CA VAL A 171 -12.44 -2.44 0.12
C VAL A 171 -13.78 -3.07 -0.22
N SER A 172 -14.77 -2.29 -0.65
CA SER A 172 -16.11 -2.78 -0.98
C SER A 172 -16.39 -2.94 -2.47
N LYS A 173 -15.58 -2.31 -3.34
CA LYS A 173 -15.74 -2.44 -4.81
C LYS A 173 -15.56 -3.90 -5.24
N VAL A 174 -16.45 -4.37 -6.11
CA VAL A 174 -16.25 -5.64 -6.82
C VAL A 174 -15.11 -5.43 -7.82
N LEU A 175 -14.13 -6.35 -7.81
CA LEU A 175 -12.95 -6.33 -8.69
C LEU A 175 -13.26 -6.93 -10.05
#